data_AF-A0A7W1LL21-F1
#
_entry.id   AF-A0A7W1LL21-F1
#
_cell.length_a   1.000
_cell.length_b   1.000
_cell.length_c   1.000
_cell.angle_alpha   90.00
_cell.angle_beta   90.00
_cell.angle_gamma   90.00
#
_symmetry.space_group_name_H-M   'P 1'
#
loop_
_entity.id
_entity.type
_entity.pdbx_description
1 polymer ?
#
loop_
_entity_poly.entity_id
_entity_poly.type
_entity_poly.pdbx_seq_one_letter_code
_entity_poly.pdbx_strand_id
1 'polypeptide(L)' 'TMGIPVSRDELQPGDLVFYYSPVSHVAIYVGDGQIIHASTFGVPVSLDPVDPWGAYNSARRITG' A
#
# COMPACT_ATOMS: atom_id res chain seq x y z
N THR A 1 12.37 10.00 1.16
CA THR A 1 10.96 9.70 0.82
C THR A 1 10.09 10.82 1.34
N MET A 2 8.94 11.08 0.70
CA MET A 2 7.96 12.08 1.15
C MET A 2 6.96 11.44 2.12
N GLY A 3 6.28 12.27 2.91
CA GLY A 3 5.25 11.83 3.87
C GLY A 3 5.79 11.28 5.20
N ILE A 4 4.86 11.06 6.13
CA ILE A 4 5.13 10.56 7.48
C ILE A 4 5.15 9.02 7.44
N PRO A 5 6.18 8.34 8.01
CA PRO A 5 6.14 6.88 8.16
C PRO A 5 4.97 6.44 9.02
N VAL A 6 4.26 5.40 8.59
CA VAL A 6 3.13 4.80 9.32
C VAL A 6 3.45 3.34 9.61
N SER A 7 3.20 2.89 10.83
CA SER A 7 3.32 1.47 11.17
C SER A 7 2.12 0.70 10.60
N ARG A 8 2.26 -0.63 10.42
CA ARG A 8 1.21 -1.44 9.78
C ARG A 8 -0.10 -1.45 10.57
N ASP A 9 -0.03 -1.32 11.89
CA ASP A 9 -1.15 -1.26 12.82
C ASP A 9 -1.81 0.13 12.89
N GLU A 10 -1.15 1.18 12.40
CA GLU A 10 -1.65 2.56 12.36
C GLU A 10 -2.20 2.99 10.99
N LEU A 11 -2.32 2.03 10.06
CA LEU A 11 -2.82 2.28 8.72
C LEU A 11 -4.24 2.87 8.73
N GLN A 12 -4.40 3.96 7.99
CA GLN A 12 -5.66 4.64 7.78
C GLN A 12 -5.96 4.75 6.28
N PRO A 13 -7.24 4.73 5.86
CA PRO A 13 -7.61 4.90 4.47
C PRO A 13 -6.91 6.12 3.86
N GLY A 14 -6.24 5.92 2.72
CA GLY A 14 -5.42 6.92 2.03
C GLY A 14 -3.91 6.77 2.21
N ASP A 15 -3.44 5.97 3.16
CA ASP A 15 -2.01 5.69 3.31
C ASP A 15 -1.46 4.92 2.10
N LEU A 16 -0.25 5.29 1.66
CA LEU A 16 0.46 4.57 0.60
C LEU A 16 1.21 3.40 1.20
N VAL A 17 1.00 2.19 0.65
CA VAL A 17 1.68 0.95 1.03
C VAL A 17 2.66 0.56 -0.07
N PHE A 18 3.93 0.35 0.30
CA PHE A 18 5.01 0.01 -0.61
C PHE A 18 5.41 -1.45 -0.43
N TYR A 19 5.79 -2.10 -1.54
CA TYR A 19 6.15 -3.53 -1.55
C TYR A 19 7.52 -3.77 -2.17
N TYR A 20 8.12 -4.90 -1.80
CA TYR A 20 9.41 -5.43 -2.25
C TYR A 20 10.64 -4.64 -1.77
N SER A 21 11.84 -5.18 -2.03
CA SER A 21 13.13 -4.55 -1.77
C SER A 21 14.13 -4.91 -2.89
N PRO A 22 14.52 -3.96 -3.77
CA PRO A 22 14.12 -2.56 -3.78
C PRO A 22 12.62 -2.38 -4.06
N VAL A 23 12.05 -1.27 -3.57
CA VAL A 23 10.63 -0.96 -3.76
C VAL A 23 10.31 -0.84 -5.25
N SER A 24 9.30 -1.59 -5.71
CA SER A 24 8.89 -1.61 -7.12
C SER A 24 7.38 -1.54 -7.34
N HIS A 25 6.58 -1.61 -6.26
CA HIS A 25 5.12 -1.52 -6.34
C HIS A 25 4.56 -0.67 -5.20
N VAL A 26 3.43 -0.01 -5.46
CA VAL A 26 2.71 0.83 -4.50
C VAL A 26 1.21 0.60 -4.61
N ALA A 27 0.52 0.66 -3.47
CA ALA A 27 -0.93 0.60 -3.36
C ALA A 27 -1.44 1.67 -2.39
N ILE A 28 -2.76 1.91 -2.39
CA ILE A 28 -3.42 2.77 -1.42
C ILE A 28 -4.19 1.89 -0.45
N TYR A 29 -3.98 2.04 0.86
CA TYR A 29 -4.80 1.38 1.87
C TYR A 29 -6.21 1.99 1.89
N VAL A 30 -7.25 1.17 1.90
CA VAL A 30 -8.65 1.62 1.82
C VAL A 30 -9.47 1.28 3.06
N GLY A 31 -8.85 0.71 4.10
CA GLY A 31 -9.53 0.23 5.30
C GLY A 31 -9.69 -1.29 5.31
N ASP A 32 -10.17 -1.83 6.43
CA ASP A 32 -10.54 -3.24 6.59
C ASP A 32 -9.46 -4.26 6.16
N GLY A 33 -8.19 -3.90 6.32
CA GLY A 33 -7.08 -4.77 5.91
C GLY A 33 -6.92 -4.90 4.40
N GLN A 34 -7.49 -3.98 3.61
CA GLN A 34 -7.48 -4.00 2.15
C GLN A 34 -6.72 -2.82 1.53
N ILE A 35 -6.22 -3.07 0.32
CA ILE A 35 -5.59 -2.08 -0.54
C ILE A 35 -6.29 -2.02 -1.90
N ILE A 36 -6.17 -0.88 -2.58
CA ILE A 36 -6.51 -0.73 -4.00
C ILE A 36 -5.23 -0.45 -4.82
N HIS A 37 -5.05 -1.13 -5.94
CA HIS A 37 -3.87 -0.96 -6.80
C HIS A 37 -4.12 -1.34 -8.27
N ALA A 38 -3.16 -1.01 -9.13
CA ALA A 38 -3.05 -1.56 -10.48
C ALA A 38 -2.03 -2.72 -10.47
N SER A 39 -2.49 -3.95 -10.26
CA SER A 39 -1.64 -5.12 -9.96
C SER A 39 -0.64 -5.47 -11.07
N THR A 40 -1.06 -5.38 -12.33
CA THR A 40 -0.21 -5.60 -13.50
C THR A 40 -0.82 -4.99 -14.76
N PHE A 41 -0.04 -4.91 -15.83
CA PHE A 41 -0.47 -4.38 -17.12
C PHE A 41 -1.67 -5.15 -17.68
N GLY A 42 -2.66 -4.41 -18.18
CA GLY A 42 -3.86 -4.98 -18.80
C GLY A 42 -4.90 -5.53 -17.82
N VAL A 43 -4.62 -5.49 -16.50
CA VAL A 43 -5.58 -5.88 -15.46
C VAL A 43 -6.22 -4.61 -14.88
N PRO A 44 -7.56 -4.55 -14.76
CA PRO A 44 -8.24 -3.44 -14.09
C PRO A 44 -7.76 -3.25 -12.65
N VAL A 45 -7.94 -2.04 -12.14
CA VAL A 45 -7.67 -1.72 -10.73
C VAL A 45 -8.52 -2.62 -9.83
N SER A 46 -7.88 -3.24 -8.84
CA SER A 46 -8.50 -4.26 -7.97
C SER A 46 -8.25 -4.00 -6.49
N LEU A 47 -9.07 -4.65 -5.66
CA LEU A 47 -8.90 -4.74 -4.22
C LEU A 47 -8.20 -6.05 -3.85
N ASP A 48 -7.28 -5.99 -2.90
CA ASP A 48 -6.59 -7.15 -2.35
C ASP A 48 -6.31 -6.97 -0.84
N PRO A 49 -6.03 -8.04 -0.08
CA PRO A 49 -5.50 -7.92 1.28
C PRO A 49 -4.24 -7.04 1.31
N VAL A 50 -3.96 -6.39 2.44
CA VAL A 50 -2.84 -5.43 2.60
C VAL A 50 -1.44 -6.03 2.35
N ASP A 51 -1.32 -7.35 2.35
CA ASP A 51 -0.05 -8.04 2.12
C ASP A 51 -0.28 -9.37 1.40
N PRO A 52 -0.79 -9.33 0.16
CA PRO A 52 -1.23 -10.53 -0.55
C PRO A 52 -0.03 -11.38 -1.02
N TRP A 53 1.17 -10.78 -1.05
CA TRP A 53 2.41 -11.41 -1.51
C TRP A 53 3.45 -11.62 -0.40
N GLY A 54 3.13 -11.29 0.86
CA GLY A 54 4.10 -11.34 1.96
C GLY A 54 5.32 -10.44 1.72
N ALA A 55 5.12 -9.33 0.98
CA ALA A 55 6.17 -8.46 0.47
C ALA A 55 6.02 -7.01 0.95
N TYR A 56 5.20 -6.78 1.99
CA TYR A 56 5.07 -5.48 2.64
C TYR A 56 6.45 -4.90 3.00
N ASN A 57 6.73 -3.69 2.53
CA ASN A 57 7.99 -2.99 2.82
C ASN A 57 7.78 -1.88 3.85
N SER A 58 6.90 -0.92 3.56
CA SER A 58 6.65 0.25 4.42
C SER A 58 5.35 0.96 4.05
N ALA A 59 4.88 1.88 4.90
CA ALA A 59 3.74 2.74 4.60
C ALA A 59 4.03 4.23 4.87
N ARG A 60 3.33 5.11 4.15
CA ARG A 60 3.45 6.58 4.26
C ARG A 60 2.10 7.27 4.23
N ARG A 61 1.91 8.25 5.12
CA ARG A 61 0.81 9.22 5.07
C ARG A 61 1.28 10.50 4.41
N ILE A 62 0.60 10.93 3.34
CA ILE A 62 0.98 12.11 2.56
C ILE A 62 0.29 13.38 3.05
N THR A 63 -0.94 13.27 3.56
CA THR A 63 -1.71 14.41 4.06
C THR A 63 -1.47 14.63 5.54
N GLY A 64 -0.98 15.82 5.86
CA GLY A 64 -1.02 16.49 7.16
C GLY A 64 -1.44 17.94 6.94
#